data_AF-A0A1V5QIE6-F1
#
_entry.id   AF-A0A1V5QIE6-F1
#
_cell.length_a   1.000
_cell.length_b   1.000
_cell.length_c   1.000
_cell.angle_alpha   90.00
_cell.angle_beta   90.00
_cell.angle_gamma   90.00
#
_symmetry.space_group_name_H-M   'P 1'
#
loop_
_entity.id
_entity.type
_entity.pdbx_description
1 polymer ?
#
loop_
_entity_poly.entity_id
_entity_poly.type
_entity_poly.pdbx_seq_one_letter_code
_entity_poly.pdbx_strand_id
1 'polypeptide(L)'
;MLAAHQAIYGAGRLGGASIFAFVSHAFPRLIRQEWRCVLAAALLFFLPLLLAIAVLQYAPDAVYYLLSPEQANEYQQMYSPQAPHIGRPRSADSQWMMWGFYIANNIRIDFQCFAGGIAFGVGAVFFMLYNGMMIGAVAGHLTQLGYVETFWGFVAGHSAFELAGAVFSGAAGLKIGQALVAPGRRSRISALRENAQVAVRMLYGAAALTFMAAFVEAFWSPERSLPFALKVGVGIALAVLTLAYVLFAGRGGARAA
;
A
#
# COMPACT_ATOMS: atom_id res chain seq x y z
N MET A 1 -31.67 24.16 26.22
CA MET A 1 -31.43 24.25 24.76
C MET A 1 -29.97 24.54 24.39
N LEU A 2 -29.19 25.32 25.15
CA LEU A 2 -27.76 25.56 24.88
C LEU A 2 -26.84 24.31 24.96
N ALA A 3 -27.12 23.37 25.87
CA ALA A 3 -26.34 22.13 25.99
C ALA A 3 -26.52 21.17 24.80
N ALA A 4 -27.70 21.15 24.18
CA ALA A 4 -27.97 20.37 22.97
C ALA A 4 -27.30 21.01 21.74
N HIS A 5 -27.20 22.34 21.70
CA HIS A 5 -26.48 23.06 20.66
C HIS A 5 -24.96 22.83 20.78
N GLN A 6 -24.38 22.83 21.98
CA GLN A 6 -22.97 22.48 22.18
C GLN A 6 -22.65 21.00 21.93
N ALA A 7 -23.60 20.07 22.14
CA ALA A 7 -23.38 18.66 21.79
C ALA A 7 -23.38 18.40 20.27
N ILE A 8 -24.09 19.22 19.50
CA ILE A 8 -24.20 19.12 18.03
C ILE A 8 -23.09 19.93 17.33
N TYR A 9 -22.69 21.08 17.89
CA TYR A 9 -21.62 21.94 17.34
C TYR A 9 -20.24 21.73 18.00
N GLY A 10 -20.15 20.95 19.07
CA GLY A 10 -18.92 20.60 19.79
C GLY A 10 -18.18 19.38 19.23
N ALA A 11 -18.61 18.87 18.06
CA ALA A 11 -17.77 18.00 17.25
C ALA A 11 -16.59 18.85 16.74
N GLY A 12 -15.54 18.89 17.54
CA GLY A 12 -14.39 19.77 17.38
C GLY A 12 -13.91 19.80 15.94
N ARG A 13 -13.68 21.02 15.43
CA ARG A 13 -12.99 21.28 14.18
C ARG A 13 -11.87 20.25 14.01
N LEU A 14 -12.00 19.37 13.01
CA LEU A 14 -10.87 18.60 12.48
C LEU A 14 -9.88 19.60 11.87
N GLY A 15 -9.15 20.32 12.71
CA GLY A 15 -8.14 21.29 12.29
C GLY A 15 -6.87 20.57 11.82
N GLY A 16 -6.05 21.24 11.02
CA GLY A 16 -4.77 20.70 10.55
C GLY A 16 -3.85 20.18 11.66
N ALA A 17 -3.96 20.74 12.88
CA ALA A 17 -3.25 20.23 14.07
C ALA A 17 -3.64 18.79 14.46
N SER A 18 -4.90 18.38 14.21
CA SER A 18 -5.39 17.02 14.45
C SER A 18 -4.83 16.03 13.42
N ILE A 19 -4.76 16.43 12.15
CA ILE A 19 -4.17 15.61 11.07
C ILE A 19 -2.66 15.45 11.32
N PHE A 20 -1.96 16.54 11.63
CA PHE A 20 -0.53 16.47 11.94
C PHE A 20 -0.27 15.57 13.15
N ALA A 21 -1.03 15.71 14.24
CA ALA A 21 -0.88 14.83 15.41
C ALA A 21 -1.17 13.35 15.07
N PHE A 22 -2.16 13.09 14.22
CA PHE A 22 -2.45 11.74 13.75
C PHE A 22 -1.27 11.16 12.97
N VAL A 23 -0.79 11.86 11.95
CA VAL A 23 0.32 11.38 11.10
C VAL A 23 1.61 11.31 11.91
N SER A 24 2.04 12.37 12.59
CA SER A 24 3.34 12.37 13.29
C SER A 24 3.43 11.44 14.51
N HIS A 25 2.31 11.17 15.19
CA HIS A 25 2.32 10.41 16.45
C HIS A 25 1.37 9.21 16.47
N ALA A 26 0.09 9.39 16.17
CA ALA A 26 -0.92 8.36 16.40
C ALA A 26 -0.79 7.17 15.44
N PHE A 27 -0.64 7.43 14.15
CA PHE A 27 -0.52 6.41 13.11
C PHE A 27 0.70 5.49 13.28
N PRO A 28 1.95 5.98 13.44
CA PRO A 28 3.11 5.10 13.61
C PRO A 28 3.04 4.32 14.93
N ARG A 29 2.43 4.89 15.99
CA ARG A 29 2.12 4.14 17.22
C ARG A 29 1.12 3.01 16.96
N LEU A 30 0.07 3.28 16.19
CA LEU A 30 -0.96 2.31 15.86
C LEU A 30 -0.40 1.12 15.09
N ILE A 31 0.43 1.38 14.07
CA ILE A 31 1.10 0.31 13.29
C ILE A 31 1.98 -0.55 14.21
N ARG A 32 2.72 0.05 15.15
CA ARG A 32 3.53 -0.71 16.13
C ARG A 32 2.70 -1.48 17.14
N GLN A 33 1.54 -0.96 17.56
CA GLN A 33 0.62 -1.68 18.44
C GLN A 33 0.06 -2.93 17.75
N GLU A 34 -0.20 -2.85 16.44
CA GLU A 34 -0.75 -3.92 15.62
C GLU A 34 0.33 -4.74 14.88
N TRP A 35 1.57 -4.77 15.40
CA TRP A 35 2.73 -5.34 14.71
C TRP A 35 2.55 -6.79 14.25
N ARG A 36 1.73 -7.59 14.95
CA ARG A 36 1.45 -8.98 14.58
C ARG A 36 0.66 -9.07 13.27
N CYS A 37 -0.40 -8.26 13.15
CA CYS A 37 -1.19 -8.17 11.93
C CYS A 37 -0.36 -7.58 10.79
N VAL A 38 0.47 -6.58 11.10
CA VAL A 38 1.37 -5.94 10.12
C VAL A 38 2.44 -6.92 9.63
N LEU A 39 3.08 -7.68 10.52
CA LEU A 39 4.07 -8.69 10.14
C LEU A 39 3.43 -9.81 9.32
N ALA A 40 2.27 -10.33 9.74
CA ALA A 40 1.55 -11.34 8.99
C ALA A 40 1.17 -10.85 7.58
N ALA A 41 0.63 -9.63 7.47
CA ALA A 41 0.31 -9.00 6.20
C ALA A 41 1.57 -8.78 5.33
N ALA A 42 2.67 -8.31 5.92
CA ALA A 42 3.94 -8.13 5.23
C ALA A 42 4.47 -9.46 4.68
N LEU A 43 4.44 -10.54 5.46
CA LEU A 43 4.87 -11.86 5.00
C LEU A 43 3.96 -12.39 3.88
N LEU A 44 2.64 -12.28 4.03
CA LEU A 44 1.67 -12.71 3.01
C LEU A 44 1.81 -11.95 1.70
N PHE A 45 2.35 -10.73 1.72
CA PHE A 45 2.53 -9.91 0.52
C PHE A 45 3.94 -10.02 -0.07
N PHE A 46 4.97 -9.81 0.75
CA PHE A 46 6.36 -9.77 0.27
C PHE A 46 6.92 -11.16 -0.04
N LEU A 47 6.51 -12.23 0.65
CA LEU A 47 7.00 -13.57 0.32
C LEU A 47 6.62 -14.00 -1.11
N PRO A 48 5.34 -14.00 -1.52
CA PRO A 48 5.00 -14.37 -2.90
C PRO A 48 5.56 -13.38 -3.93
N LEU A 49 5.67 -12.09 -3.59
CA LEU A 49 6.30 -11.09 -4.46
C LEU A 49 7.76 -11.45 -4.76
N LEU A 50 8.57 -11.63 -3.71
CA LEU A 50 10.00 -11.93 -3.86
C LEU A 50 10.22 -13.32 -4.49
N LEU A 51 9.38 -14.30 -4.15
CA LEU A 51 9.42 -15.62 -4.76
C LEU A 51 9.08 -15.56 -6.25
N ALA A 52 8.05 -14.82 -6.66
CA ALA A 52 7.71 -14.67 -8.08
C ALA A 52 8.83 -14.00 -8.87
N ILE A 53 9.46 -12.94 -8.32
CA ILE A 53 10.63 -12.32 -8.94
C ILE A 53 11.75 -13.36 -9.12
N ALA A 54 12.11 -14.07 -8.05
CA ALA A 54 13.20 -15.03 -8.05
C ALA A 54 12.95 -16.20 -9.01
N VAL A 55 11.75 -16.81 -8.97
CA VAL A 55 11.37 -17.94 -9.84
C VAL A 55 11.46 -17.55 -11.31
N LEU A 56 10.95 -16.37 -11.69
CA LEU A 56 11.02 -15.90 -13.06
C LEU A 56 12.44 -15.65 -13.55
N GLN A 57 13.43 -15.48 -12.65
CA GLN A 57 14.84 -15.39 -13.06
C GLN A 57 15.40 -16.72 -13.57
N TYR A 58 14.77 -17.85 -13.23
CA TYR A 58 15.19 -19.20 -13.66
C TYR A 58 14.20 -19.86 -14.62
N ALA A 59 12.91 -19.53 -14.54
CA ALA A 59 11.85 -20.07 -15.38
C ALA A 59 10.98 -18.92 -15.94
N PRO A 60 11.44 -18.20 -16.99
CA PRO A 60 10.74 -17.02 -17.51
C PRO A 60 9.32 -17.32 -18.00
N ASP A 61 9.09 -18.49 -18.59
CA ASP A 61 7.79 -18.91 -19.12
C ASP A 61 6.74 -19.12 -18.01
N ALA A 62 7.17 -19.26 -16.75
CA ALA A 62 6.26 -19.38 -15.61
C ALA A 62 5.40 -18.12 -15.42
N VAL A 63 5.75 -16.99 -16.06
CA VAL A 63 4.92 -15.78 -16.06
C VAL A 63 3.52 -16.08 -16.59
N TYR A 64 3.39 -16.99 -17.55
CA TYR A 64 2.11 -17.33 -18.19
C TYR A 64 1.18 -18.20 -17.33
N TYR A 65 1.65 -18.66 -16.16
CA TYR A 65 0.77 -19.22 -15.14
C TYR A 65 0.05 -18.14 -14.32
N LEU A 66 0.52 -16.89 -14.38
CA LEU A 66 0.03 -15.76 -13.58
C LEU A 66 -0.58 -14.65 -14.44
N LEU A 67 0.02 -14.37 -15.60
CA LEU A 67 -0.41 -13.36 -16.56
C LEU A 67 -0.83 -14.02 -17.87
N SER A 68 -1.92 -13.57 -18.48
CA SER A 68 -2.20 -13.94 -19.87
C SER A 68 -1.15 -13.33 -20.82
N PRO A 69 -0.94 -13.89 -22.03
CA PRO A 69 -0.06 -13.30 -23.03
C PRO A 69 -0.39 -11.84 -23.33
N GLU A 70 -1.67 -11.48 -23.33
CA GLU A 70 -2.14 -10.11 -23.54
C GLU A 70 -1.70 -9.21 -22.39
N GLN A 71 -1.88 -9.63 -21.14
CA GLN A 71 -1.47 -8.86 -19.96
C GLN A 71 0.05 -8.67 -19.91
N ALA A 72 0.82 -9.72 -20.17
CA ALA A 72 2.28 -9.62 -20.21
C ALA A 72 2.74 -8.62 -21.28
N ASN A 73 2.15 -8.68 -22.48
CA ASN A 73 2.43 -7.74 -23.56
C ASN A 73 2.00 -6.30 -23.21
N GLU A 74 0.90 -6.09 -22.50
CA GLU A 74 0.49 -4.77 -22.01
C GLU A 74 1.54 -4.15 -21.09
N TYR A 75 2.04 -4.90 -20.10
CA TYR A 75 3.11 -4.43 -19.23
C TYR A 75 4.43 -4.21 -19.98
N GLN A 76 4.78 -5.10 -20.91
CA GLN A 76 5.96 -4.95 -21.76
C GLN A 76 5.90 -3.65 -22.58
N GLN A 77 4.75 -3.33 -23.17
CA GLN A 77 4.57 -2.10 -23.93
C GLN A 77 4.61 -0.86 -23.02
N MET A 78 4.03 -0.95 -21.82
CA MET A 78 3.99 0.15 -20.86
C MET A 78 5.37 0.53 -20.33
N TYR A 79 6.28 -0.44 -20.16
CA TYR A 79 7.62 -0.25 -19.59
C TYR A 79 8.77 -0.38 -20.60
N SER A 80 8.44 -0.55 -21.88
CA SER A 80 9.42 -0.58 -22.97
C SER A 80 10.31 0.67 -22.94
N PRO A 81 11.63 0.54 -23.13
CA PRO A 81 12.53 1.69 -23.31
C PRO A 81 12.11 2.61 -24.47
N GLN A 82 11.43 2.05 -25.47
CA GLN A 82 10.93 2.77 -26.65
C GLN A 82 9.51 3.34 -26.46
N ALA A 83 8.84 3.09 -25.32
CA ALA A 83 7.52 3.65 -25.05
C ALA A 83 7.57 5.19 -25.13
N PRO A 84 6.55 5.90 -25.65
CA PRO A 84 6.54 7.36 -25.61
C PRO A 84 6.35 7.90 -24.18
N HIS A 85 5.62 7.16 -23.35
CA HIS A 85 5.38 7.47 -21.94
C HIS A 85 5.46 6.19 -21.11
N ILE A 86 6.43 6.13 -20.19
CA ILE A 86 6.64 4.96 -19.31
C ILE A 86 5.54 4.92 -18.25
N GLY A 87 5.02 3.73 -17.95
CA GLY A 87 4.07 3.56 -16.86
C GLY A 87 2.74 4.27 -17.15
N ARG A 88 2.34 4.35 -18.41
CA ARG A 88 1.08 4.99 -18.81
C ARG A 88 0.06 3.96 -19.28
N PRO A 89 -1.07 3.80 -18.56
CA PRO A 89 -2.20 3.02 -19.06
C PRO A 89 -2.72 3.62 -20.36
N ARG A 90 -3.18 2.76 -21.29
CA ARG A 90 -3.76 3.18 -22.57
C ARG A 90 -4.98 4.11 -22.42
N SER A 91 -5.67 4.05 -21.28
CA SER A 91 -6.87 4.83 -20.97
C SER A 91 -6.58 6.21 -20.36
N ALA A 92 -5.31 6.56 -20.09
CA ALA A 92 -4.96 7.82 -19.44
C ALA A 92 -4.31 8.77 -20.43
N ASP A 93 -4.99 9.85 -20.82
CA ASP A 93 -4.49 10.80 -21.83
C ASP A 93 -3.64 11.97 -21.28
N SER A 94 -3.50 12.07 -19.95
CA SER A 94 -2.69 13.08 -19.27
C SER A 94 -2.11 12.56 -17.95
N GLN A 95 -1.14 13.28 -17.38
CA GLN A 95 -0.60 12.98 -16.03
C GLN A 95 -1.69 13.03 -14.95
N TRP A 96 -2.67 13.93 -15.09
CA TRP A 96 -3.82 13.99 -14.17
C TRP A 96 -4.72 12.76 -14.25
N MET A 97 -4.98 12.26 -15.47
CA MET A 97 -5.72 11.01 -15.64
C MET A 97 -4.94 9.80 -15.13
N MET A 98 -3.63 9.79 -15.34
CA MET A 98 -2.72 8.77 -14.82
C MET A 98 -2.74 8.76 -13.29
N TRP A 99 -2.68 9.93 -12.65
CA TRP A 99 -2.81 10.07 -11.20
C TRP A 99 -4.15 9.52 -10.68
N GLY A 100 -5.27 9.88 -11.33
CA GLY A 100 -6.59 9.36 -10.98
C GLY A 100 -6.68 7.83 -11.14
N PHE A 101 -6.08 7.29 -12.21
CA PHE A 101 -5.99 5.84 -12.43
C PHE A 101 -5.23 5.15 -11.29
N TYR A 102 -4.07 5.68 -10.89
CA TYR A 102 -3.25 5.09 -9.84
C TYR A 102 -3.89 5.21 -8.44
N ILE A 103 -4.56 6.34 -8.15
CA ILE A 103 -5.41 6.44 -6.95
C ILE A 103 -6.47 5.34 -6.95
N ALA A 104 -7.21 5.17 -8.04
CA ALA A 104 -8.27 4.18 -8.12
C ALA A 104 -7.73 2.75 -7.98
N ASN A 105 -6.58 2.46 -8.60
CA ASN A 105 -5.92 1.16 -8.48
C ASN A 105 -5.52 0.87 -7.03
N ASN A 106 -4.88 1.83 -6.36
CA ASN A 106 -4.42 1.64 -4.98
C ASN A 106 -5.58 1.52 -4.01
N ILE A 107 -6.61 2.35 -4.14
CA ILE A 107 -7.84 2.24 -3.34
C ILE A 107 -8.51 0.88 -3.55
N ARG A 108 -8.54 0.36 -4.78
CA ARG A 108 -9.10 -0.97 -5.07
C ARG A 108 -8.35 -2.04 -4.28
N ILE A 109 -7.01 -2.04 -4.34
CA ILE A 109 -6.16 -3.01 -3.63
C ILE A 109 -6.35 -2.88 -2.12
N ASP A 110 -6.22 -1.65 -1.58
CA ASP A 110 -6.39 -1.35 -0.16
C ASP A 110 -7.75 -1.84 0.35
N PHE A 111 -8.82 -1.53 -0.38
CA PHE A 111 -10.17 -1.90 0.00
C PHE A 111 -10.42 -3.40 -0.12
N GLN A 112 -9.92 -4.08 -1.17
CA GLN A 112 -10.03 -5.54 -1.31
C GLN A 112 -9.34 -6.27 -0.15
N CYS A 113 -8.12 -5.86 0.19
CA CYS A 113 -7.36 -6.41 1.30
C CYS A 113 -8.09 -6.20 2.64
N PHE A 114 -8.65 -5.01 2.88
CA PHE A 114 -9.39 -4.73 4.10
C PHE A 114 -10.76 -5.43 4.17
N ALA A 115 -11.61 -5.24 3.16
CA ALA A 115 -12.97 -5.75 3.13
C ALA A 115 -12.99 -7.30 3.09
N GLY A 116 -12.00 -7.91 2.45
CA GLY A 116 -11.78 -9.35 2.50
C GLY A 116 -11.58 -9.90 3.92
N GLY A 117 -11.21 -9.04 4.88
CA GLY A 117 -11.15 -9.35 6.30
C GLY A 117 -12.48 -9.78 6.91
N ILE A 118 -13.61 -9.29 6.40
CA ILE A 118 -14.96 -9.62 6.89
C ILE A 118 -15.27 -11.11 6.72
N ALA A 119 -14.69 -11.75 5.71
CA ALA A 119 -14.76 -13.20 5.50
C ALA A 119 -13.77 -13.94 6.42
N PHE A 120 -13.81 -13.66 7.72
CA PHE A 120 -12.94 -14.28 8.75
C PHE A 120 -11.43 -14.17 8.46
N GLY A 121 -11.01 -13.12 7.73
CA GLY A 121 -9.62 -12.89 7.32
C GLY A 121 -9.19 -13.63 6.05
N VAL A 122 -9.97 -14.59 5.55
CA VAL A 122 -9.60 -15.41 4.38
C VAL A 122 -9.46 -14.55 3.12
N GLY A 123 -10.38 -13.61 2.90
CA GLY A 123 -10.29 -12.70 1.76
C GLY A 123 -9.06 -11.79 1.83
N ALA A 124 -8.70 -11.30 3.02
CA ALA A 124 -7.49 -10.50 3.21
C ALA A 124 -6.23 -11.31 2.88
N VAL A 125 -6.14 -12.56 3.34
CA VAL A 125 -5.04 -13.48 3.00
C VAL A 125 -4.95 -13.69 1.49
N PHE A 126 -6.07 -14.01 0.85
CA PHE A 126 -6.13 -14.22 -0.60
C PHE A 126 -5.63 -12.99 -1.38
N PHE A 127 -6.17 -11.80 -1.09
CA PHE A 127 -5.79 -10.60 -1.82
C PHE A 127 -4.33 -10.18 -1.56
N MET A 128 -3.79 -10.38 -0.36
CA MET A 128 -2.38 -10.10 -0.08
C MET A 128 -1.45 -11.03 -0.86
N LEU A 129 -1.76 -12.33 -0.89
CA LEU A 129 -1.01 -13.32 -1.67
C LEU A 129 -1.08 -13.02 -3.16
N TYR A 130 -2.30 -12.77 -3.67
CA TYR A 130 -2.56 -12.50 -5.07
C TYR A 130 -1.84 -11.23 -5.53
N ASN A 131 -2.00 -10.10 -4.84
CA ASN A 131 -1.36 -8.84 -5.24
C ASN A 131 0.17 -8.94 -5.14
N GLY A 132 0.71 -9.57 -4.09
CA GLY A 132 2.14 -9.81 -3.98
C GLY A 132 2.68 -10.63 -5.15
N MET A 133 2.03 -11.74 -5.48
CA MET A 133 2.38 -12.60 -6.61
C MET A 133 2.31 -11.87 -7.95
N MET A 134 1.24 -11.10 -8.20
CA MET A 134 1.05 -10.36 -9.46
C MET A 134 2.10 -9.27 -9.65
N ILE A 135 2.39 -8.48 -8.62
CA ILE A 135 3.44 -7.45 -8.66
C ILE A 135 4.80 -8.11 -8.89
N GLY A 136 5.08 -9.20 -8.16
CA GLY A 136 6.31 -9.97 -8.34
C GLY A 136 6.45 -10.58 -9.73
N ALA A 137 5.36 -11.03 -10.33
CA ALA A 137 5.35 -11.57 -11.69
C ALA A 137 5.69 -10.49 -12.73
N VAL A 138 5.06 -9.32 -12.64
CA VAL A 138 5.36 -8.18 -13.52
C VAL A 138 6.81 -7.74 -13.35
N ALA A 139 7.26 -7.54 -12.11
CA ALA A 139 8.64 -7.13 -11.82
C ALA A 139 9.68 -8.16 -12.31
N GLY A 140 9.45 -9.44 -12.06
CA GLY A 140 10.33 -10.53 -12.49
C GLY A 140 10.39 -10.67 -14.01
N HIS A 141 9.24 -10.57 -14.68
CA HIS A 141 9.14 -10.65 -16.14
C HIS A 141 9.85 -9.48 -16.82
N LEU A 142 9.61 -8.25 -16.38
CA LEU A 142 10.25 -7.07 -16.96
C LEU A 142 11.77 -7.04 -16.68
N THR A 143 12.19 -7.58 -15.53
CA THR A 143 13.63 -7.77 -15.25
C THR A 143 14.27 -8.74 -16.23
N GLN A 144 13.60 -9.86 -16.54
CA GLN A 144 14.08 -10.83 -17.55
C GLN A 144 14.17 -10.26 -18.96
N LEU A 145 13.27 -9.35 -19.32
CA LEU A 145 13.31 -8.65 -20.60
C LEU A 145 14.42 -7.58 -20.68
N GLY A 146 15.19 -7.38 -19.60
CA GLY A 146 16.26 -6.38 -19.54
C GLY A 146 15.75 -4.96 -19.29
N TYR A 147 14.49 -4.78 -18.89
CA TYR A 147 13.88 -3.46 -18.65
C TYR A 147 14.23 -2.91 -17.27
N VAL A 148 15.44 -3.19 -16.80
CA VAL A 148 15.84 -2.93 -15.42
C VAL A 148 15.79 -1.44 -15.11
N GLU A 149 16.44 -0.62 -15.94
CA GLU A 149 16.51 0.83 -15.72
C GLU A 149 15.14 1.50 -15.86
N THR A 150 14.31 1.05 -16.80
CA THR A 150 12.99 1.65 -17.04
C THR A 150 12.01 1.27 -15.93
N PHE A 151 11.86 -0.02 -15.66
CA PHE A 151 10.90 -0.50 -14.66
C PHE A 151 11.33 -0.17 -13.24
N TRP A 152 12.53 -0.58 -12.80
CA TRP A 152 12.98 -0.32 -11.43
C TRP A 152 13.22 1.16 -11.17
N GLY A 153 13.65 1.92 -12.19
CA GLY A 153 13.74 3.37 -12.10
C GLY A 153 12.37 4.02 -11.91
N PHE A 154 11.35 3.53 -12.62
CA PHE A 154 9.98 4.01 -12.48
C PHE A 154 9.41 3.69 -11.09
N VAL A 155 9.51 2.45 -10.61
CA VAL A 155 8.88 2.05 -9.34
C VAL A 155 9.63 2.53 -8.08
N ALA A 156 10.92 2.87 -8.19
CA ALA A 156 11.74 3.23 -7.04
C ALA A 156 11.14 4.36 -6.18
N GLY A 157 10.61 5.41 -6.80
CA GLY A 157 10.15 6.60 -6.08
C GLY A 157 8.87 6.40 -5.26
N HIS A 158 7.95 5.54 -5.70
CA HIS A 158 6.62 5.41 -5.10
C HIS A 158 6.39 4.11 -4.33
N SER A 159 7.12 3.04 -4.68
CA SER A 159 6.90 1.69 -4.14
C SER A 159 6.97 1.63 -2.60
N ALA A 160 7.85 2.39 -1.96
CA ALA A 160 7.93 2.45 -0.50
C ALA A 160 6.59 2.81 0.17
N PHE A 161 5.88 3.79 -0.39
CA PHE A 161 4.59 4.24 0.12
C PHE A 161 3.46 3.30 -0.30
N GLU A 162 3.46 2.87 -1.55
CA GLU A 162 2.43 1.98 -2.10
C GLU A 162 2.40 0.63 -1.36
N LEU A 163 3.54 -0.06 -1.29
CA LEU A 163 3.62 -1.39 -0.69
C LEU A 163 3.38 -1.32 0.82
N ALA A 164 3.81 -0.26 1.50
CA ALA A 164 3.49 -0.04 2.91
C ALA A 164 1.98 0.18 3.12
N GLY A 165 1.34 0.98 2.25
CA GLY A 165 -0.11 1.18 2.26
C GLY A 165 -0.88 -0.13 2.10
N ALA A 166 -0.56 -0.92 1.08
CA ALA A 166 -1.17 -2.23 0.85
C ALA A 166 -0.99 -3.17 2.06
N VAL A 167 0.20 -3.21 2.67
CA VAL A 167 0.48 -4.01 3.87
C VAL A 167 -0.36 -3.54 5.07
N PHE A 168 -0.50 -2.23 5.29
CA PHE A 168 -1.30 -1.71 6.40
C PHE A 168 -2.80 -1.94 6.18
N SER A 169 -3.27 -1.85 4.94
CA SER A 169 -4.65 -2.20 4.56
C SER A 169 -4.93 -3.71 4.76
N GLY A 170 -4.00 -4.57 4.36
CA GLY A 170 -4.06 -6.01 4.62
C GLY A 170 -4.05 -6.33 6.12
N ALA A 171 -3.20 -5.66 6.90
CA ALA A 171 -3.15 -5.81 8.35
C ALA A 171 -4.47 -5.38 9.02
N ALA A 172 -5.08 -4.30 8.53
CA ALA A 172 -6.41 -3.87 8.96
C ALA A 172 -7.48 -4.94 8.66
N GLY A 173 -7.44 -5.56 7.47
CA GLY A 173 -8.31 -6.69 7.11
C GLY A 173 -8.10 -7.93 7.98
N LEU A 174 -6.85 -8.32 8.24
CA LEU A 174 -6.52 -9.43 9.14
C LEU A 174 -7.01 -9.17 10.56
N LYS A 175 -6.93 -7.93 11.05
CA LYS A 175 -7.44 -7.54 12.37
C LYS A 175 -8.96 -7.70 12.47
N ILE A 176 -9.70 -7.33 11.42
CA ILE A 176 -11.15 -7.59 11.32
C ILE A 176 -11.42 -9.10 11.36
N GLY A 177 -10.69 -9.88 10.56
CA GLY A 177 -10.82 -11.33 10.52
C GLY A 177 -10.56 -11.98 11.87
N GLN A 178 -9.49 -11.58 12.55
CA GLN A 178 -9.13 -12.07 13.89
C GLN A 178 -10.24 -11.81 14.90
N ALA A 179 -10.89 -10.64 14.86
CA ALA A 179 -12.00 -10.31 15.76
C ALA A 179 -13.22 -11.22 15.55
N LEU A 180 -13.42 -11.75 14.34
CA LEU A 180 -14.53 -12.67 14.02
C LEU A 180 -14.19 -14.13 14.38
N VAL A 181 -12.94 -14.54 14.15
CA VAL A 181 -12.44 -15.90 14.42
C VAL A 181 -12.25 -16.13 15.91
N ALA A 182 -11.60 -15.20 16.60
CA ALA A 182 -11.19 -15.34 18.00
C ALA A 182 -11.56 -14.08 18.83
N PRO A 183 -12.85 -13.83 19.10
CA PRO A 183 -13.30 -12.63 19.83
C PRO A 183 -12.95 -12.63 21.34
N GLY A 184 -12.36 -13.72 21.85
CA GLY A 184 -12.09 -13.88 23.28
C GLY A 184 -13.37 -13.98 24.10
N ARG A 185 -13.48 -13.18 25.17
CA ARG A 185 -14.65 -13.15 26.07
C ARG A 185 -15.81 -12.28 25.56
N ARG A 186 -15.66 -11.66 24.39
CA ARG A 186 -16.64 -10.73 23.83
C ARG A 186 -17.53 -11.43 22.81
N SER A 187 -18.71 -10.85 22.55
CA SER A 187 -19.47 -11.24 21.36
C SER A 187 -18.72 -10.83 20.10
N ARG A 188 -18.91 -11.55 18.99
CA ARG A 188 -18.30 -11.22 17.70
C ARG A 188 -18.60 -9.79 17.26
N ILE A 189 -19.83 -9.31 17.47
CA ILE A 189 -20.24 -7.94 17.11
C ILE A 189 -19.49 -6.90 17.94
N SER A 190 -19.35 -7.13 19.26
CA SER A 190 -18.60 -6.23 20.14
C SER A 190 -17.11 -6.22 19.78
N ALA A 191 -16.50 -7.39 19.58
CA ALA A 191 -15.11 -7.50 19.15
C ALA A 191 -14.89 -6.82 17.78
N LEU A 192 -15.81 -7.01 16.84
CA LEU A 192 -15.76 -6.39 15.52
C LEU A 192 -15.82 -4.86 15.62
N ARG A 193 -16.76 -4.30 16.39
CA ARG A 193 -16.90 -2.84 16.54
C ARG A 193 -15.63 -2.19 17.08
N GLU A 194 -15.01 -2.79 18.10
CA GLU A 194 -13.76 -2.27 18.67
C GLU A 194 -12.59 -2.37 17.69
N ASN A 195 -12.42 -3.53 17.04
CA ASN A 195 -11.33 -3.73 16.09
C ASN A 195 -11.52 -2.90 14.81
N ALA A 196 -12.76 -2.63 14.39
CA ALA A 196 -13.06 -1.78 13.25
C ALA A 196 -12.61 -0.33 13.47
N GLN A 197 -12.72 0.22 14.68
CA GLN A 197 -12.22 1.58 14.96
C GLN A 197 -10.70 1.68 14.77
N VAL A 198 -9.97 0.63 15.15
CA VAL A 198 -8.52 0.56 14.93
C VAL A 198 -8.21 0.36 13.45
N ALA A 199 -8.88 -0.60 12.80
CA ALA A 199 -8.67 -0.93 11.39
C ALA A 199 -8.94 0.28 10.46
N VAL A 200 -10.00 1.04 10.71
CA VAL A 200 -10.32 2.27 9.94
C VAL A 200 -9.24 3.34 10.12
N ARG A 201 -8.66 3.49 11.31
CA ARG A 201 -7.53 4.41 11.52
C ARG A 201 -6.28 3.94 10.78
N MET A 202 -6.02 2.63 10.71
CA MET A 202 -4.93 2.10 9.89
C MET A 202 -5.16 2.41 8.40
N LEU A 203 -6.40 2.25 7.92
CA LEU A 203 -6.78 2.59 6.54
C LEU A 203 -6.58 4.06 6.21
N TYR A 204 -6.88 4.99 7.11
CA TYR A 204 -6.64 6.41 6.82
C TYR A 204 -5.16 6.71 6.58
N GLY A 205 -4.26 6.10 7.36
CA GLY A 205 -2.83 6.25 7.11
C GLY A 205 -2.35 5.50 5.87
N ALA A 206 -2.91 4.31 5.59
CA ALA A 206 -2.63 3.57 4.36
C ALA A 206 -3.04 4.36 3.12
N ALA A 207 -4.26 4.91 3.10
CA ALA A 207 -4.78 5.75 2.03
C ALA A 207 -3.94 7.02 1.82
N ALA A 208 -3.42 7.63 2.89
CA ALA A 208 -2.51 8.77 2.77
C ALA A 208 -1.19 8.36 2.10
N LEU A 209 -0.63 7.20 2.44
CA LEU A 209 0.57 6.67 1.80
C LEU A 209 0.33 6.36 0.33
N THR A 210 -0.74 5.63 0.00
CA THR A 210 -1.03 5.26 -1.39
C THR A 210 -1.42 6.43 -2.27
N PHE A 211 -2.02 7.49 -1.70
CA PHE A 211 -2.24 8.76 -2.38
C PHE A 211 -0.94 9.49 -2.73
N MET A 212 0.01 9.54 -1.78
CA MET A 212 1.35 10.09 -2.05
C MET A 212 2.10 9.24 -3.08
N ALA A 213 1.96 7.91 -3.01
CA ALA A 213 2.55 6.99 -3.99
C ALA A 213 2.04 7.30 -5.40
N ALA A 214 0.71 7.38 -5.59
CA ALA A 214 0.11 7.69 -6.89
C ALA A 214 0.58 9.04 -7.44
N PHE A 215 0.81 10.04 -6.57
CA PHE A 215 1.35 11.34 -7.01
C PHE A 215 2.79 11.18 -7.53
N VAL A 216 3.66 10.50 -6.79
CA VAL A 216 5.04 10.24 -7.24
C VAL A 216 5.05 9.38 -8.51
N GLU A 217 4.14 8.43 -8.62
CA GLU A 217 3.95 7.57 -9.79
C GLU A 217 3.53 8.35 -11.05
N ALA A 218 2.60 9.29 -10.91
CA ALA A 218 2.09 10.03 -12.07
C ALA A 218 2.99 11.17 -12.55
N PHE A 219 3.74 11.80 -11.64
CA PHE A 219 4.48 13.04 -11.94
C PHE A 219 6.00 12.89 -11.93
N TRP A 220 6.57 12.06 -11.06
CA TRP A 220 8.02 11.95 -10.92
C TRP A 220 8.59 10.68 -11.55
N SER A 221 7.89 9.55 -11.42
CA SER A 221 8.31 8.25 -11.95
C SER A 221 8.50 8.24 -13.49
N PRO A 222 7.67 8.93 -14.31
CA PRO A 222 7.82 8.96 -15.76
C PRO A 222 8.98 9.84 -16.25
N GLU A 223 9.59 10.67 -15.38
CA GLU A 223 10.60 11.66 -15.79
C GLU A 223 11.89 10.96 -16.27
N ARG A 224 12.22 11.11 -17.55
CA ARG A 224 13.36 10.41 -18.18
C ARG A 224 14.69 11.14 -18.03
N SER A 225 14.67 12.45 -17.74
CA SER A 225 15.89 13.23 -17.55
C SER A 225 16.64 12.85 -16.27
N LEU A 226 15.96 12.19 -15.31
CA LEU A 226 16.57 11.74 -14.06
C LEU A 226 17.35 10.44 -14.25
N PRO A 227 18.65 10.40 -13.88
CA PRO A 227 19.45 9.17 -13.96
C PRO A 227 18.89 8.03 -13.10
N PHE A 228 19.02 6.79 -13.56
CA PHE A 228 18.57 5.60 -12.83
C PHE A 228 19.10 5.54 -11.40
N ALA A 229 20.40 5.80 -11.20
CA ALA A 229 21.03 5.80 -9.87
C ALA A 229 20.40 6.82 -8.91
N LEU A 230 20.03 8.00 -9.42
CA LEU A 230 19.33 9.01 -8.62
C LEU A 230 17.94 8.52 -8.24
N LYS A 231 17.20 7.90 -9.18
CA LYS A 231 15.86 7.39 -8.89
C LYS A 231 15.88 6.31 -7.82
N VAL A 232 16.80 5.36 -7.95
CA VAL A 232 17.00 4.29 -6.96
C VAL A 232 17.46 4.86 -5.61
N GLY A 233 18.39 5.82 -5.61
CA GLY A 233 18.84 6.48 -4.38
C GLY A 233 17.71 7.18 -3.62
N VAL A 234 16.84 7.92 -4.33
CA VAL A 234 15.63 8.53 -3.76
C VAL A 234 14.68 7.44 -3.24
N GLY A 235 14.44 6.37 -4.01
CA GLY A 235 13.60 5.26 -3.58
C GLY A 235 14.07 4.59 -2.29
N ILE A 236 15.37 4.30 -2.19
CA ILE A 236 15.98 3.75 -0.98
C ILE A 236 15.81 4.73 0.20
N ALA A 237 16.06 6.01 -0.02
CA ALA A 237 15.89 7.03 1.02
C ALA A 237 14.42 7.07 1.51
N LEU A 238 13.43 7.07 0.61
CA LEU A 238 12.01 7.05 0.96
C LEU A 238 11.61 5.76 1.69
N ALA A 239 12.16 4.60 1.30
CA ALA A 239 11.94 3.34 2.00
C ALA A 239 12.51 3.38 3.44
N VAL A 240 13.75 3.85 3.60
CA VAL A 240 14.38 4.01 4.92
C VAL A 240 13.61 5.00 5.77
N LEU A 241 13.19 6.14 5.22
CA LEU A 241 12.39 7.15 5.93
C LEU A 241 11.03 6.60 6.34
N THR A 242 10.35 5.84 5.48
CA THR A 242 9.06 5.21 5.79
C THR A 242 9.21 4.20 6.93
N LEU A 243 10.25 3.36 6.87
CA LEU A 243 10.54 2.39 7.93
C LEU A 243 10.92 3.08 9.24
N ALA A 244 11.81 4.08 9.19
CA ALA A 244 12.20 4.87 10.35
C ALA A 244 11.00 5.58 10.98
N TYR A 245 10.11 6.14 10.17
CA TYR A 245 8.87 6.76 10.63
C TYR A 245 8.00 5.74 11.39
N VAL A 246 7.76 4.57 10.81
CA VAL A 246 6.97 3.51 11.45
C VAL A 246 7.62 2.99 12.73
N LEU A 247 8.96 2.91 12.80
CA LEU A 247 9.67 2.36 13.95
C LEU A 247 9.87 3.38 15.09
N PHE A 248 10.13 4.64 14.76
CA PHE A 248 10.63 5.65 15.70
C PHE A 248 9.66 6.81 15.95
N ALA A 249 8.86 7.23 14.97
CA ALA A 249 8.01 8.41 15.12
C ALA A 249 6.95 8.23 16.22
N GLY A 250 6.68 9.30 16.98
CA GLY A 250 5.76 9.26 18.12
C GLY A 250 6.30 8.55 19.36
N ARG A 251 7.57 8.13 19.45
CA ARG A 251 8.18 7.68 20.71
C ARG A 251 8.60 8.91 21.52
N GLY A 252 7.81 9.31 22.52
CA GLY A 252 8.13 10.50 23.33
C GLY A 252 6.95 11.22 23.99
N GLY A 253 5.71 10.93 23.59
CA GLY A 253 4.50 11.52 24.19
C GLY A 253 3.86 10.62 25.25
N ALA A 254 4.64 10.15 26.21
CA ALA A 254 4.17 9.50 27.43
C ALA A 254 4.80 10.21 28.63
N ARG A 255 4.35 11.45 28.86
CA ARG A 255 4.38 12.21 30.13
C ARG A 255 3.67 13.55 29.90
N ALA A 256 2.35 13.51 29.92
CA ALA A 256 1.53 14.60 30.40
C ALA A 256 0.36 13.92 31.14
N ALA A 257 0.19 14.35 32.38
CA ALA A 257 -0.59 13.78 33.49
C ALA A 257 -1.96 13.19 33.14
#